data_AF-A0A497BV61-F1
#
_entry.id   AF-A0A497BV61-F1
#
_cell.length_a   1.000
_cell.length_b   1.000
_cell.length_c   1.000
_cell.angle_alpha   90.00
_cell.angle_beta   90.00
_cell.angle_gamma   90.00
#
_symmetry.space_group_name_H-M   'P 1'
#
loop_
_entity.id
_entity.type
_entity.pdbx_description
1 polymer ?
#
loop_
_entity_poly.entity_id
_entity_poly.type
_entity_poly.pdbx_seq_one_letter_code
_entity_poly.pdbx_strand_id
1 'polypeptide(L)'
;MFDYFKESIEKRHEHARELKRQGKKLIGYLCSYVPEELIYAAGAVPIRILSNQDSPSLAEAHMQSYFCPFSRSLLHQILKGD
;
A
#
# COMPACT_ATOMS: atom_id res chain seq x y z
N MET A 1 -17.14 -10.66 -14.40
CA MET A 1 -16.27 -9.48 -14.58
C MET A 1 -16.02 -8.74 -13.27
N PHE A 2 -17.06 -8.42 -12.48
CA PHE A 2 -16.88 -7.82 -11.15
C PHE A 2 -16.13 -8.73 -10.15
N ASP A 3 -16.32 -10.04 -10.23
CA ASP A 3 -15.66 -11.00 -9.33
C ASP A 3 -14.13 -10.95 -9.42
N TYR A 4 -13.60 -10.74 -10.63
CA TYR A 4 -12.15 -10.60 -10.87
C TYR A 4 -11.56 -9.39 -10.12
N PHE A 5 -12.23 -8.24 -10.16
CA PHE A 5 -11.77 -7.04 -9.47
C PHE A 5 -11.84 -7.21 -7.95
N LYS A 6 -12.92 -7.83 -7.46
CA LYS A 6 -13.08 -8.12 -6.03
C LYS A 6 -11.96 -9.02 -5.52
N GLU A 7 -11.72 -10.14 -6.21
CA GLU A 7 -10.64 -11.07 -5.89
C GLU A 7 -9.28 -10.39 -5.91
N SER A 8 -9.02 -9.53 -6.90
CA SER A 8 -7.76 -8.80 -7.03
C SER A 8 -7.48 -7.87 -5.85
N ILE A 9 -8.51 -7.22 -5.30
CA ILE A 9 -8.38 -6.35 -4.12
C ILE A 9 -8.21 -7.19 -2.86
N GLU A 10 -8.99 -8.26 -2.69
CA GLU A 10 -8.93 -9.13 -1.53
C GLU A 10 -7.56 -9.85 -1.41
N LYS A 11 -7.02 -10.34 -2.53
CA LYS A 11 -5.74 -11.06 -2.59
C LYS A 11 -4.52 -10.18 -2.88
N ARG A 12 -4.66 -8.85 -2.81
CA ARG A 12 -3.60 -7.89 -3.20
C ARG A 12 -2.23 -8.16 -2.54
N HIS A 13 -2.23 -8.53 -1.25
CA HIS A 13 -0.98 -8.83 -0.52
C HIS A 13 -0.36 -10.15 -0.96
N GLU A 14 -1.17 -11.14 -1.36
CA GLU A 14 -0.69 -12.42 -1.91
C GLU A 14 -0.04 -12.21 -3.27
N HIS A 15 -0.66 -11.41 -4.14
CA HIS A 15 -0.08 -11.04 -5.43
C HIS A 15 1.28 -10.34 -5.28
N ALA A 16 1.39 -9.40 -4.33
CA ALA A 16 2.66 -8.73 -4.04
C ALA A 16 3.71 -9.74 -3.52
N ARG A 17 3.35 -10.65 -2.60
CA ARG A 17 4.25 -11.70 -2.11
C ARG A 17 4.72 -12.62 -3.23
N GLU A 18 3.85 -12.98 -4.16
CA GLU A 18 4.18 -13.83 -5.30
C GLU A 18 5.16 -13.15 -6.25
N LEU A 19 4.93 -11.87 -6.60
CA LEU A 19 5.88 -11.08 -7.39
C LEU A 19 7.26 -11.00 -6.71
N LYS A 20 7.30 -10.85 -5.38
CA LYS A 20 8.54 -10.86 -4.62
C LYS A 20 9.26 -12.22 -4.69
N ARG A 21 8.54 -13.34 -4.63
CA ARG A 21 9.11 -14.69 -4.80
C ARG A 21 9.68 -14.92 -6.20
N GLN A 22 9.08 -14.30 -7.21
CA GLN A 22 9.59 -14.30 -8.59
C GLN A 22 10.81 -13.37 -8.79
N GLY A 23 11.36 -12.79 -7.73
CA GLY A 23 12.54 -11.94 -7.77
C GLY A 23 12.28 -10.51 -8.22
N LYS A 24 11.01 -10.08 -8.34
CA LYS A 24 10.68 -8.69 -8.66
C LYS A 24 10.95 -7.78 -7.46
N LYS A 25 11.53 -6.61 -7.73
CA LYS A 25 11.61 -5.52 -6.75
C LYS A 25 10.25 -4.84 -6.68
N LEU A 26 9.79 -4.51 -5.47
CA LEU A 26 8.52 -3.84 -5.25
C LEU A 26 8.78 -2.48 -4.60
N ILE A 27 8.11 -1.43 -5.07
CA ILE A 27 8.16 -0.11 -4.45
C ILE A 27 6.73 0.29 -4.08
N GLY A 28 6.49 0.39 -2.78
CA GLY A 28 5.21 0.86 -2.22
C GLY A 28 5.08 2.38 -2.34
N TYR A 29 3.90 2.87 -2.70
CA TYR A 29 3.63 4.31 -2.79
C TYR A 29 2.25 4.68 -2.24
N LEU A 30 2.08 5.95 -1.84
CA LEU A 30 0.92 6.41 -1.06
C LEU A 30 -0.05 7.26 -1.91
N CYS A 31 0.43 8.35 -2.51
CA CYS A 31 -0.40 9.33 -3.21
C CYS A 31 -0.54 9.05 -4.71
N SER A 32 -1.59 9.62 -5.33
CA SER A 32 -1.90 9.44 -6.76
C SER A 32 -0.93 10.10 -7.73
N TYR A 33 -0.12 11.05 -7.27
CA TYR A 33 0.82 11.81 -8.11
C TYR A 33 2.21 11.18 -8.18
N VAL A 34 2.38 9.97 -7.66
CA VAL A 34 3.66 9.27 -7.73
C VAL A 34 3.91 8.88 -9.19
N PRO A 35 5.07 9.25 -9.78
CA PRO A 35 5.38 8.91 -11.15
C PRO A 35 5.73 7.42 -11.25
N GLU A 36 4.71 6.58 -11.48
CA GLU A 36 4.84 5.13 -11.59
C GLU A 36 5.81 4.72 -12.71
N GLU A 37 5.92 5.54 -13.75
CA GLU A 37 6.83 5.36 -14.88
C GLU A 37 8.30 5.29 -14.43
N LEU A 38 8.68 6.09 -13.42
CA LEU A 38 10.05 6.05 -12.88
C LEU A 38 10.30 4.77 -12.08
N ILE A 39 9.28 4.25 -11.40
CA ILE A 39 9.37 2.99 -10.65
C ILE A 39 9.55 1.81 -11.63
N TYR A 40 8.75 1.79 -12.70
CA TYR A 40 8.89 0.81 -13.77
C TYR A 40 10.26 0.89 -14.45
N ALA A 41 10.73 2.10 -14.78
CA ALA A 41 12.06 2.30 -15.39
C ALA A 41 13.21 1.82 -14.49
N ALA A 42 13.05 1.88 -13.16
CA ALA A 42 14.00 1.32 -12.19
C ALA A 42 13.95 -0.22 -12.08
N GLY A 43 13.10 -0.89 -12.86
CA GLY A 43 12.94 -2.35 -12.84
C GLY A 43 12.16 -2.87 -11.63
N ALA A 44 11.36 -2.00 -10.99
CA ALA A 44 10.51 -2.37 -9.88
C ALA A 44 9.02 -2.30 -10.26
N VAL A 45 8.18 -3.01 -9.50
CA VAL A 45 6.72 -2.96 -9.64
C VAL A 45 6.18 -1.93 -8.63
N PRO A 46 5.45 -0.90 -9.10
CA PRO A 46 4.78 0.05 -8.21
C PRO A 46 3.59 -0.63 -7.53
N ILE A 47 3.52 -0.51 -6.20
CA ILE A 47 2.44 -1.05 -5.39
C ILE A 47 1.75 0.10 -4.66
N ARG A 48 0.51 0.39 -5.02
CA ARG A 48 -0.29 1.39 -4.29
C ARG A 48 -0.72 0.83 -2.96
N ILE A 49 -0.28 1.46 -1.87
CA ILE A 49 -0.73 1.09 -0.53
C ILE A 49 -2.09 1.73 -0.29
N LEU A 50 -3.07 0.93 0.12
CA LEU A 50 -4.44 1.35 0.34
C LEU A 50 -4.74 1.42 1.84
N SER A 51 -5.63 2.33 2.22
CA SER A 51 -6.17 2.38 3.58
C SER A 51 -6.89 1.08 3.91
N ASN A 52 -6.80 0.65 5.17
CA ASN A 52 -7.72 -0.32 5.75
C ASN A 52 -8.78 0.41 6.59
N GLN A 53 -9.68 -0.36 7.22
CA GLN A 53 -10.75 0.16 8.08
C GLN A 53 -10.35 0.20 9.56
N ASP A 54 -9.07 -0.02 9.87
CA ASP A 54 -8.60 -0.05 11.25
C ASP A 54 -8.49 1.38 11.82
N SER A 55 -8.78 1.53 13.11
CA SER A 55 -8.52 2.78 13.81
C SER A 55 -7.01 3.04 13.86
N PRO A 56 -6.51 4.24 13.50
CA PRO A 56 -5.09 4.51 13.35
C PRO A 56 -4.37 4.74 14.69
N SER A 57 -4.64 3.93 15.72
CA SER A 57 -4.16 4.12 17.10
C SER A 57 -2.63 4.19 17.20
N LEU A 58 -1.92 3.26 16.54
CA LEU A 58 -0.45 3.29 16.48
C LEU A 58 0.12 4.55 15.83
N ALA A 59 -0.63 5.19 14.91
CA ALA A 59 -0.18 6.41 14.27
C ALA A 59 -0.37 7.65 15.15
N GLU A 60 -1.21 7.62 16.17
CA GLU A 60 -1.51 8.79 17.02
C GLU A 60 -0.30 9.29 17.82
N ALA A 61 0.64 8.39 18.12
CA ALA A 61 1.91 8.74 18.75
C ALA A 61 2.84 9.55 17.83
N HIS A 62 2.57 9.59 16.52
CA HIS A 62 3.45 10.15 15.49
C HIS A 62 2.78 11.19 14.59
N MET A 63 1.44 11.16 14.48
CA MET A 63 0.64 12.05 13.66
C MET A 63 -0.60 12.52 14.42
N GLN A 64 -0.73 13.83 14.55
CA GLN A 64 -1.88 14.49 15.17
C GLN A 64 -3.17 14.25 14.38
N SER A 65 -4.31 14.48 15.04
CA SER A 65 -5.63 14.20 14.47
C SER A 65 -5.98 15.00 13.21
N TYR A 66 -5.36 16.17 13.01
CA TYR A 66 -5.59 17.05 11.85
C TYR A 66 -4.84 16.62 10.58
N PHE A 67 -3.96 15.61 10.65
CA PHE A 67 -3.32 15.07 9.45
C PHE A 67 -4.32 14.33 8.56
N CYS A 68 -3.96 14.19 7.28
CA CYS A 68 -4.77 13.44 6.31
C CYS A 68 -5.14 12.05 6.87
N PRO A 69 -6.43 11.69 6.93
CA PRO A 69 -6.86 10.40 7.47
C PRO A 69 -6.19 9.21 6.76
N PHE A 70 -5.97 9.35 5.46
CA PHE A 70 -5.28 8.34 4.65
C PHE A 70 -3.84 8.11 5.12
N SER A 71 -3.04 9.17 5.29
CA SER A 71 -1.66 9.01 5.76
C SER A 71 -1.58 8.44 7.17
N ARG A 72 -2.54 8.79 8.04
CA ARG A 72 -2.65 8.22 9.39
C ARG A 72 -2.94 6.72 9.36
N SER A 73 -3.90 6.28 8.54
CA SER A 73 -4.19 4.84 8.36
C SER A 73 -2.99 4.09 7.78
N LEU A 74 -2.28 4.66 6.81
CA LEU A 74 -1.11 4.00 6.23
C LEU A 74 0.03 3.88 7.23
N LEU A 75 0.32 4.93 8.00
CA LEU A 75 1.32 4.85 9.06
C LEU A 75 0.97 3.77 10.08
N HIS A 76 -0.30 3.70 10.48
CA HIS A 76 -0.78 2.66 11.40
C HIS A 76 -0.53 1.25 10.85
N GLN A 77 -0.92 0.99 9.60
CA GLN A 77 -0.69 -0.30 8.93
C GLN A 77 0.79 -0.67 8.88
N ILE A 78 1.65 0.30 8.54
CA ILE A 78 3.11 0.10 8.47
C ILE A 78 3.68 -0.25 9.85
N LEU A 79 3.25 0.46 10.90
CA LEU A 79 3.71 0.20 12.28
C LEU A 79 3.22 -1.16 12.81
N LYS A 80 2.05 -1.61 12.37
CA LYS A 80 1.49 -2.92 12.71
C LYS A 80 2.17 -4.07 11.96
N GLY A 81 2.72 -3.79 10.76
CA GLY A 81 3.34 -4.78 9.89
C GLY A 81 2.36 -5.51 8.97
N ASP A 82 1.24 -4.86 8.62
CA ASP A 82 0.19 -5.38 7.72
C ASP A 82 0.65 -5.45 6.24
#